data_AF-X0ZKB5-F1
#
_entry.id   AF-X0ZKB5-F1
#
_cell.length_a   1.000
_cell.length_b   1.000
_cell.length_c   1.000
_cell.angle_alpha   90.00
_cell.angle_beta   90.00
_cell.angle_gamma   90.00
#
_symmetry.space_group_name_H-M   'P 1'
#
loop_
_entity.id
_entity.type
_entity.pdbx_description
1 polymer ?
#
loop_
_entity_poly.entity_id
_entity_poly.type
_entity_poly.pdbx_seq_one_letter_code
_entity_poly.pdbx_strand_id
1 'polypeptide(L)' 'YYVHPEDPSVVIGETDYGITFPAVVVKNNIVATQFHPEKSAECGLRLYENFLRMSQASGPG' A
#
# COMPACT_ATOMS: atom_id res chain seq x y z
N TYR A 1 -11.32 -9.65 7.95
CA TYR A 1 -11.81 -8.26 7.98
C TYR A 1 -10.89 -7.47 7.07
N TYR A 2 -11.44 -6.76 6.08
CA TYR A 2 -10.66 -5.93 5.14
C TYR A 2 -11.32 -4.55 5.03
N VAL A 3 -10.52 -3.54 4.71
CA VAL A 3 -11.03 -2.17 4.52
C VAL A 3 -11.64 -2.06 3.12
N HIS A 4 -12.88 -1.59 3.05
CA HIS A 4 -13.49 -1.14 1.82
C HIS A 4 -13.46 0.39 1.80
N PRO A 5 -12.49 1.02 1.11
CA PRO A 5 -12.39 2.48 1.09
C PRO A 5 -13.61 3.10 0.42
N GLU A 6 -14.07 4.24 0.92
CA GLU A 6 -15.18 5.00 0.32
C GLU A 6 -14.81 5.57 -1.05
N ASP A 7 -13.51 5.84 -1.26
CA ASP A 7 -12.94 6.30 -2.51
C ASP A 7 -12.10 5.17 -3.15
N PRO A 8 -12.59 4.50 -4.21
CA PRO A 8 -11.87 3.41 -4.85
C PRO A 8 -10.56 3.85 -5.53
N SER A 9 -10.42 5.14 -5.87
CA SER A 9 -9.23 5.65 -6.58
C SER A 9 -7.94 5.56 -5.76
N VAL A 10 -8.08 5.38 -4.44
CA VAL A 10 -6.95 5.20 -3.52
C VAL A 10 -6.41 3.77 -3.52
N VAL A 11 -7.12 2.81 -4.13
CA VAL A 11 -6.66 1.41 -4.20
C VAL A 11 -5.64 1.27 -5.32
N ILE A 12 -4.42 0.87 -4.96
CA ILE A 12 -3.33 0.67 -5.93
C ILE A 12 -2.88 -0.79 -6.04
N GLY A 13 -3.45 -1.66 -5.21
CA GLY A 13 -3.19 -3.09 -5.24
C GLY A 13 -4.30 -3.87 -4.54
N GLU A 14 -4.74 -4.95 -5.17
CA GLU A 14 -5.76 -5.87 -4.65
C GLU A 14 -5.20 -7.28 -4.53
N THR A 15 -5.82 -8.09 -3.67
CA THR A 15 -5.53 -9.51 -3.52
C THR A 15 -6.84 -10.30 -3.59
N ASP A 16 -6.78 -11.50 -4.17
CA ASP A 16 -7.87 -12.46 -4.13
C ASP A 16 -7.62 -13.52 -3.05
N TYR A 17 -8.58 -13.68 -2.14
CA TYR A 17 -8.63 -14.81 -1.21
C TYR A 17 -10.09 -15.22 -0.97
N GLY A 18 -10.70 -15.83 -1.98
CA GLY A 18 -12.12 -16.21 -1.99
C GLY A 18 -13.07 -15.03 -2.26
N ILE A 19 -12.60 -13.81 -2.01
CA ILE A 19 -13.13 -12.54 -2.50
C ILE A 19 -11.94 -11.65 -2.88
N THR A 20 -12.15 -10.73 -3.83
CA THR A 20 -11.18 -9.68 -4.17
C THR A 20 -11.31 -8.51 -3.19
N PHE A 21 -10.20 -8.03 -2.64
CA PHE A 21 -10.19 -6.88 -1.73
C PHE A 21 -8.90 -6.04 -1.82
N PRO A 22 -8.94 -4.77 -1.39
CA PRO A 22 -7.76 -3.90 -1.36
C PRO A 22 -6.67 -4.42 -0.43
N ALA A 23 -5.47 -4.64 -0.99
CA ALA A 23 -4.27 -5.04 -0.25
C ALA A 23 -3.36 -3.85 0.06
N VAL A 24 -3.37 -2.84 -0.82
CA VAL A 24 -2.56 -1.62 -0.69
C VAL A 24 -3.39 -0.41 -1.13
N VAL A 25 -3.40 0.63 -0.29
CA VAL A 25 -4.03 1.91 -0.60
C VAL A 25 -3.05 3.06 -0.43
N VAL A 26 -3.20 4.11 -1.26
CA VAL A 26 -2.40 5.33 -1.22
C VAL A 26 -3.29 6.55 -1.35
N LYS A 27 -3.08 7.52 -0.44
CA LYS A 27 -3.71 8.84 -0.54
C LYS A 27 -2.70 9.89 -0.09
N ASN A 28 -2.30 10.76 -1.00
CA ASN A 28 -1.24 11.76 -0.77
C ASN A 28 0.05 11.08 -0.28
N ASN A 29 0.52 11.43 0.92
CA ASN A 29 1.68 10.88 1.58
C ASN A 29 1.37 9.68 2.51
N ILE A 30 0.13 9.19 2.51
CA ILE A 30 -0.30 8.05 3.31
C ILE A 30 -0.28 6.80 2.45
N VAL A 31 0.41 5.77 2.93
CA VAL A 31 0.38 4.42 2.38
C VAL A 31 -0.06 3.46 3.48
N ALA A 32 -1.05 2.63 3.19
CA ALA A 32 -1.52 1.60 4.11
C ALA A 32 -1.57 0.23 3.42
N THR A 33 -1.27 -0.82 4.19
CA THR A 33 -1.25 -2.20 3.71
C THR A 33 -2.13 -3.08 4.59
N GLN A 34 -2.82 -4.03 3.97
CA GLN A 34 -3.63 -4.99 4.70
C GLN A 34 -2.78 -6.13 5.31
N PHE A 35 -1.62 -6.42 4.71
CA PHE A 35 -0.63 -7.36 5.25
C PHE A 35 0.36 -6.62 6.16
N HIS A 36 1.07 -7.37 7.02
CA HIS A 36 2.15 -6.82 7.84
C HIS A 36 3.47 -6.89 7.07
N PRO A 37 4.01 -5.77 6.57
CA PRO A 37 5.19 -5.80 5.70
C PRO A 37 6.42 -6.39 6.42
N GLU A 38 6.52 -6.17 7.73
CA GLU A 38 7.55 -6.75 8.62
C GLU A 38 7.57 -8.29 8.65
N LYS A 39 6.46 -8.95 8.28
CA LYS A 39 6.33 -10.41 8.21
C LYS A 39 6.41 -10.95 6.78
N SER A 40 6.53 -10.07 5.79
CA SER A 40 6.54 -10.41 4.34
C SER A 40 7.96 -10.53 3.76
N ALA A 41 8.99 -10.63 4.61
CA ALA A 41 10.39 -10.81 4.23
C ALA A 41 10.85 -9.85 3.12
N GLU A 42 11.50 -10.35 2.08
CA GLU A 42 12.08 -9.54 0.99
C GLU A 42 11.05 -8.68 0.25
N CYS A 43 9.80 -9.16 0.11
CA CYS A 43 8.71 -8.39 -0.48
C CYS A 43 8.32 -7.19 0.39
N GLY A 44 8.34 -7.34 1.72
CA GLY A 44 8.09 -6.24 2.65
C GLY A 44 9.16 -5.15 2.60
N LEU A 45 10.43 -5.55 2.49
CA LEU A 45 11.56 -4.62 2.34
C LEU A 45 11.46 -3.81 1.04
N ARG A 46 11.09 -4.45 -0.08
CA ARG A 46 10.86 -3.75 -1.36
C ARG A 46 9.71 -2.74 -1.28
N LEU A 47 8.66 -3.04 -0.52
CA LEU A 47 7.56 -2.11 -0.28
C LEU A 47 8.03 -0.87 0.51
N TYR A 48 8.82 -1.07 1.58
CA TYR A 48 9.41 0.04 2.33
C TYR A 48 10.36 0.88 1.47
N GLU A 49 11.17 0.26 0.62
CA GLU A 49 12.06 0.98 -0.29
C GLU A 49 11.28 1.85 -1.28
N ASN A 50 10.20 1.31 -1.86
CA ASN A 50 9.31 2.07 -2.74
C ASN A 50 8.64 3.23 -2.00
N PHE A 51 8.20 3.02 -0.76
CA PHE A 51 7.62 4.07 0.07
C PHE A 51 8.62 5.21 0.33
N LEU A 52 9.87 4.88 0.69
CA LEU A 52 10.93 5.86 0.90
C LEU A 52 11.24 6.65 -0.39
N ARG A 53 11.26 5.97 -1.55
CA ARG A 53 11.44 6.64 -2.85
C ARG A 53 10.30 7.61 -3.18
N MET A 54 9.05 7.23 -2.91
CA MET A 54 7.89 8.11 -3.09
C MET A 54 7.94 9.33 -2.15
N SER A 55 8.37 9.13 -0.91
CA SER A 55 8.58 10.22 0.06
C SER A 55 9.66 11.20 -0.37
N GLN A 56 10.72 10.75 -1.05
CA GLN A 56 11.82 11.61 -1.52
C GLN A 56 11.49 12.32 -2.83
N ALA A 57 10.73 11.70 -3.73
CA ALA A 57 10.23 12.31 -4.97
C ALA A 57 9.22 13.44 -4.72
N SER A 58 8.74 13.58 -3.48
CA SER A 58 7.83 14.64 -3.02
C SER A 58 8.56 15.86 -2.42
N GLY A 59 9.89 15.94 -2.54
CA GLY A 59 10.69 17.11 -2.14
C GLY A 59 10.36 18.37 -2.93
N PRO A 60 10.56 19.58 -2.38
CA PRO A 60 9.93 20.80 -2.86
C PRO A 60 10.44 21.17 -4.25
N GLY A 61 9.52 21.17 -5.23
CA GLY A 61 9.63 21.97 -6.45
C GLY A 61 9.08 23.36 -6.21
#